data_AF-A0A7S0Z079-F1
#
_entry.id   AF-A0A7S0Z079-F1
#
_cell.length_a   1.000
_cell.length_b   1.000
_cell.length_c   1.000
_cell.angle_alpha   90.00
_cell.angle_beta   90.00
_cell.angle_gamma   90.00
#
_symmetry.space_group_name_H-M   'P 1'
#
loop_
_entity.id
_entity.type
_entity.pdbx_description
1 polymer ?
#
loop_
_entity_poly.entity_id
_entity_poly.type
_entity_poly.pdbx_seq_one_letter_code
_entity_poly.pdbx_strand_id
1 'polypeptide(L)'
;VAKELATKPPTEWSLRPPDTFENLSLIQMDIAGFTQLSAEISADELILLLNAIYTQLDRASDHIGKIWKVDTIGDCLIAVVGGNVDCSDHASRSLFYSCCIIREVAHIAARIKKKVDVRVGVHSGSVRASVLG
;
A
#
# COMPACT_ATOMS: atom_id res chain seq x y z
N VAL A 1 -9.13 -7.65 -16.48
CA VAL A 1 -9.00 -6.20 -16.71
C VAL A 1 -7.52 -5.76 -16.71
N ALA A 2 -6.74 -5.95 -15.64
CA ALA A 2 -5.29 -5.64 -15.63
C ALA A 2 -4.42 -6.38 -16.70
N LYS A 3 -4.85 -7.55 -17.19
CA LYS A 3 -4.15 -8.29 -18.26
C LYS A 3 -4.47 -7.81 -19.68
N GLU A 4 -5.51 -7.02 -19.89
CA GLU A 4 -5.93 -6.55 -21.23
C GLU A 4 -5.21 -5.27 -21.68
N LEU A 5 -4.66 -4.50 -20.74
CA LEU A 5 -4.00 -3.22 -21.04
C LEU A 5 -2.52 -3.35 -21.41
N ALA A 6 -1.88 -4.50 -21.14
CA ALA A 6 -0.46 -4.72 -21.41
C ALA A 6 -0.13 -4.95 -22.90
N THR A 7 -1.15 -5.13 -23.75
CA THR A 7 -0.99 -5.48 -25.18
C THR A 7 -1.37 -4.35 -26.13
N LYS A 8 -1.87 -3.21 -25.64
CA LYS A 8 -2.26 -2.08 -26.49
C LYS A 8 -1.15 -1.04 -26.60
N PRO A 9 -0.92 -0.48 -27.80
CA PRO A 9 0.12 0.53 -28.00
C PRO A 9 -0.16 1.80 -27.17
N PRO A 10 0.91 2.52 -26.76
CA PRO A 10 0.86 3.77 -25.98
C PRO A 10 -0.19 4.82 -26.39
N THR A 11 -0.59 4.82 -27.64
CA THR A 11 -1.50 5.82 -28.19
C THR A 11 -2.97 5.63 -27.79
N GLU A 12 -3.33 4.51 -27.16
CA GLU A 12 -4.71 4.18 -26.76
C GLU A 12 -4.94 4.09 -25.25
N TRP A 13 -4.00 4.55 -24.40
CA TRP A 13 -4.37 4.85 -23.00
C TRP A 13 -5.38 5.98 -23.06
N SER A 14 -6.67 5.64 -22.98
CA SER A 14 -7.75 6.61 -23.05
C SER A 14 -7.41 7.78 -22.13
N LEU A 15 -7.26 8.96 -22.70
CA LEU A 15 -6.93 10.24 -22.04
C LEU A 15 -8.06 10.63 -21.08
N ARG A 16 -8.31 9.85 -20.03
CA ARG A 16 -9.20 10.26 -18.97
C ARG A 16 -8.42 11.28 -18.13
N PRO A 17 -8.80 12.57 -18.16
CA PRO A 17 -8.12 13.58 -17.37
C PRO A 17 -8.17 13.19 -15.89
N PRO A 18 -7.12 13.49 -15.11
CA PRO A 18 -7.11 13.17 -13.69
C PRO A 18 -8.20 13.96 -12.97
N ASP A 19 -9.03 13.25 -12.23
CA ASP A 19 -10.06 13.79 -11.35
C ASP A 19 -9.41 14.34 -10.07
N THR A 20 -10.07 15.28 -9.42
CA THR A 20 -9.64 15.79 -8.10
C THR A 20 -10.48 15.13 -7.03
N PHE A 21 -9.81 14.49 -6.08
CA PHE A 21 -10.43 13.85 -4.92
C PHE A 21 -10.10 14.67 -3.68
N GLU A 22 -11.15 15.13 -3.00
CA GLU A 22 -11.07 15.89 -1.76
C GLU A 22 -11.25 14.97 -0.55
N ASN A 23 -10.81 15.42 0.63
CA ASN A 23 -11.02 14.73 1.92
C ASN A 23 -10.57 13.27 1.92
N LEU A 24 -9.29 13.05 1.60
CA LEU A 24 -8.67 11.73 1.67
C LEU A 24 -7.34 11.77 2.41
N SER A 25 -6.92 10.59 2.83
CA SER A 25 -5.61 10.35 3.41
C SER A 25 -4.85 9.29 2.62
N LEU A 26 -3.63 9.65 2.22
CA LEU A 26 -2.66 8.77 1.59
C LEU A 26 -1.75 8.19 2.66
N ILE A 27 -1.50 6.89 2.58
CA ILE A 27 -0.58 6.16 3.42
C ILE A 27 0.47 5.56 2.51
N GLN A 28 1.74 5.80 2.83
CA GLN A 28 2.86 5.19 2.15
C GLN A 28 3.66 4.40 3.17
N MET A 29 3.88 3.12 2.90
CA MET A 29 4.77 2.28 3.71
C MET A 29 5.89 1.72 2.84
N ASP A 30 7.08 1.64 3.40
CA ASP A 30 8.23 1.03 2.74
C ASP A 30 9.07 0.24 3.76
N ILE A 31 9.74 -0.82 3.30
CA ILE A 31 10.60 -1.67 4.14
C ILE A 31 11.96 -1.00 4.30
N ALA A 32 12.33 -0.70 5.55
CA ALA A 32 13.61 -0.08 5.85
C ALA A 32 14.78 -1.02 5.49
N GLY A 33 15.70 -0.55 4.65
CA GLY A 33 16.87 -1.32 4.25
C GLY A 33 16.58 -2.48 3.30
N PHE A 34 15.44 -2.46 2.58
CA PHE A 34 15.04 -3.54 1.69
C PHE A 34 16.10 -3.94 0.65
N THR A 35 16.82 -2.98 0.06
CA THR A 35 17.90 -3.30 -0.89
C THR A 35 18.97 -4.19 -0.28
N GLN A 36 19.33 -3.96 0.98
CA GLN A 36 20.29 -4.80 1.69
C GLN A 36 19.65 -6.15 2.04
N LEU A 37 18.44 -6.14 2.60
CA LEU A 37 17.72 -7.36 2.97
C LEU A 37 17.56 -8.32 1.80
N SER A 38 17.14 -7.81 0.63
CA SER A 38 16.92 -8.59 -0.59
C SER A 38 18.22 -9.13 -1.21
N ALA A 39 19.38 -8.55 -0.91
CA ALA A 39 20.68 -9.07 -1.31
C ALA A 39 21.20 -10.18 -0.38
N GLU A 40 20.74 -10.22 0.88
CA GLU A 40 21.22 -11.16 1.91
C GLU A 40 20.40 -12.45 2.01
N ILE A 41 19.13 -12.43 1.61
CA ILE A 41 18.21 -13.57 1.73
C ILE A 41 17.90 -14.21 0.38
N SER A 42 17.48 -15.47 0.37
CA SER A 42 17.12 -16.13 -0.89
C SER A 42 15.85 -15.53 -1.49
N ALA A 43 15.67 -15.66 -2.81
CA ALA A 43 14.46 -15.18 -3.49
C ALA A 43 13.18 -15.83 -2.91
N ASP A 44 13.23 -17.12 -2.58
CA ASP A 44 12.09 -17.82 -1.98
C ASP A 44 11.77 -17.28 -0.58
N GLU A 45 12.78 -17.04 0.26
CA GLU A 45 12.59 -16.43 1.58
C GLU A 45 12.02 -15.01 1.48
N LEU A 46 12.50 -14.22 0.51
CA LEU A 46 12.03 -12.87 0.27
C LEU A 46 10.56 -12.84 -0.15
N ILE A 47 10.17 -13.73 -1.08
CA ILE A 47 8.78 -13.85 -1.52
C ILE A 47 7.87 -14.26 -0.35
N LEU A 48 8.29 -15.22 0.47
CA LEU A 48 7.53 -15.64 1.65
C LEU A 48 7.38 -14.51 2.68
N LEU A 49 8.43 -13.71 2.89
CA LEU A 49 8.38 -12.53 3.75
C LEU A 49 7.39 -11.49 3.24
N LEU A 50 7.52 -11.10 1.98
CA LEU A 50 6.64 -10.10 1.36
C LEU A 50 5.17 -10.56 1.38
N ASN A 51 4.93 -11.83 1.03
CA ASN A 51 3.59 -12.41 1.11
C ASN A 51 3.02 -12.38 2.52
N ALA A 52 3.83 -12.70 3.54
CA ALA A 52 3.38 -12.66 4.94
C ALA A 52 3.02 -11.24 5.38
N ILE A 53 3.81 -10.23 4.98
CA ILE A 53 3.54 -8.83 5.27
C ILE A 53 2.24 -8.41 4.57
N TYR A 54 2.19 -8.48 3.24
CA TYR A 54 1.04 -7.96 2.48
C TYR A 54 -0.27 -8.67 2.80
N THR A 55 -0.25 -9.99 3.01
CA THR A 55 -1.45 -10.72 3.46
C THR A 55 -1.99 -10.19 4.79
N GLN A 56 -1.11 -9.83 5.73
CA GLN A 56 -1.53 -9.31 7.02
C GLN A 56 -2.04 -7.86 6.92
N LEU A 57 -1.45 -7.07 6.01
CA LEU A 57 -1.89 -5.71 5.75
C LEU A 57 -3.25 -5.68 5.04
N ASP A 58 -3.48 -6.57 4.07
CA ASP A 58 -4.78 -6.75 3.43
C ASP A 58 -5.87 -7.08 4.46
N ARG A 59 -5.59 -8.01 5.38
CA ARG A 59 -6.52 -8.32 6.49
C ARG A 59 -6.78 -7.13 7.41
N ALA A 60 -5.75 -6.36 7.73
CA ALA A 60 -5.90 -5.17 8.57
C ALA A 60 -6.72 -4.08 7.84
N SER A 61 -6.54 -3.95 6.52
CA SER A 61 -7.31 -3.07 5.66
C SER A 61 -8.80 -3.46 5.64
N ASP A 62 -9.09 -4.74 5.45
CA ASP A 62 -10.45 -5.28 5.48
C ASP A 62 -11.12 -5.05 6.84
N HIS A 63 -10.37 -5.24 7.93
CA HIS A 63 -10.89 -5.06 9.29
C HIS A 63 -11.24 -3.60 9.61
N ILE A 64 -10.39 -2.65 9.19
CA ILE A 64 -10.63 -1.22 9.41
C ILE A 64 -11.75 -0.72 8.49
N GLY A 65 -11.82 -1.25 7.27
CA GLY A 65 -12.80 -0.88 6.26
C GLY A 65 -12.57 0.52 5.68
N LYS A 66 -13.23 0.81 4.56
CA LYS A 66 -13.14 2.09 3.81
C LYS A 66 -11.73 2.47 3.34
N ILE A 67 -10.82 1.50 3.23
CA ILE A 67 -9.56 1.66 2.50
C ILE A 67 -9.86 1.32 1.04
N TRP A 68 -9.71 2.31 0.16
CA TRP A 68 -10.21 2.24 -1.23
C TRP A 68 -9.21 1.56 -2.17
N LYS A 69 -7.91 1.79 -1.96
CA LYS A 69 -6.88 1.23 -2.82
C LYS A 69 -5.70 0.82 -1.96
N VAL A 70 -5.18 -0.37 -2.21
CA VAL A 70 -3.86 -0.83 -1.77
C VAL A 70 -3.12 -1.21 -3.05
N ASP A 71 -2.02 -0.52 -3.32
CA ASP A 71 -1.17 -0.79 -4.48
C ASP A 71 0.28 -0.97 -4.02
N THR A 72 1.10 -1.58 -4.86
CA THR A 72 2.52 -1.79 -4.55
C THR A 72 3.40 -1.22 -5.65
N ILE A 73 4.47 -0.52 -5.26
CA ILE A 73 5.53 -0.06 -6.15
C ILE A 73 6.84 -0.62 -5.58
N GLY A 74 7.24 -1.80 -6.05
CA GLY A 74 8.37 -2.53 -5.48
C GLY A 74 8.07 -3.03 -4.06
N ASP A 75 8.90 -2.62 -3.11
CA ASP A 75 8.80 -2.85 -1.66
C ASP A 75 7.90 -1.85 -0.93
N CYS A 76 7.44 -0.83 -1.64
CA CYS A 76 6.53 0.17 -1.10
C CYS A 76 5.07 -0.25 -1.29
N LEU A 77 4.28 -0.08 -0.24
CA LEU A 77 2.82 -0.14 -0.25
C LEU A 77 2.24 1.27 -0.21
N ILE A 78 1.22 1.50 -1.03
CA ILE A 78 0.44 2.74 -1.04
C ILE A 78 -1.02 2.39 -0.74
N ALA A 79 -1.58 3.03 0.28
CA ALA A 79 -2.99 2.91 0.60
C ALA A 79 -3.72 4.26 0.60
N VAL A 80 -4.99 4.27 0.19
CA VAL A 80 -5.85 5.47 0.18
C VAL A 80 -7.09 5.22 1.03
N VAL A 81 -7.38 6.14 1.94
CA VAL A 81 -8.59 6.15 2.77
C VAL A 81 -9.41 7.39 2.44
N GLY A 82 -10.70 7.22 2.14
CA GLY A 82 -11.57 8.32 1.69
C GLY A 82 -11.53 8.57 0.17
N GLY A 83 -11.85 9.80 -0.24
CA GLY A 83 -11.92 10.20 -1.65
C GLY A 83 -13.14 9.61 -2.37
N ASN A 84 -13.00 8.43 -2.96
CA ASN A 84 -14.10 7.77 -3.68
C ASN A 84 -15.11 7.07 -2.74
N VAL A 85 -14.75 6.91 -1.47
CA VAL A 85 -15.62 6.38 -0.41
C VAL A 85 -15.83 7.46 0.63
N ASP A 86 -17.08 7.78 0.95
CA ASP A 86 -17.39 8.77 1.99
C ASP A 86 -16.87 8.32 3.36
N CYS A 87 -15.96 9.11 3.92
CA CYS A 87 -15.16 8.76 5.08
C CYS A 87 -14.73 10.02 5.83
N SER A 88 -15.62 10.58 6.65
CA SER A 88 -15.33 11.78 7.45
C SER A 88 -14.20 11.59 8.48
N ASP A 89 -13.92 10.34 8.86
CA ASP A 89 -12.85 9.96 9.78
C ASP A 89 -11.60 9.41 9.06
N HIS A 90 -11.41 9.75 7.78
CA HIS A 90 -10.31 9.24 6.95
C HIS A 90 -8.93 9.38 7.60
N ALA A 91 -8.61 10.54 8.17
CA ALA A 91 -7.33 10.79 8.82
C ALA A 91 -7.10 9.89 10.05
N SER A 92 -8.11 9.75 10.92
CA SER A 92 -8.04 8.90 12.11
C SER A 92 -7.89 7.43 11.74
N ARG A 93 -8.63 6.96 10.72
CA ARG A 93 -8.50 5.59 10.20
C ARG A 93 -7.12 5.34 9.61
N SER A 94 -6.56 6.29 8.87
CA SER A 94 -5.22 6.17 8.31
C SER A 94 -4.14 6.07 9.39
N LEU A 95 -4.25 6.84 10.47
CA LEU A 95 -3.34 6.72 11.61
C LEU A 95 -3.48 5.37 12.30
N PHE A 96 -4.72 4.90 12.51
CA PHE A 96 -4.96 3.59 13.10
C PHE A 96 -4.38 2.45 12.24
N TYR A 97 -4.62 2.48 10.93
CA TYR A 97 -4.04 1.51 9.99
C TYR A 97 -2.51 1.56 9.98
N SER A 98 -1.92 2.76 10.05
CA SER A 98 -0.46 2.93 10.11
C SER A 98 0.14 2.31 11.37
N CYS A 99 -0.51 2.48 12.53
CA CYS A 99 -0.10 1.81 13.77
C CYS A 99 -0.23 0.28 13.66
N CYS A 100 -1.29 -0.22 13.01
CA CYS A 100 -1.44 -1.64 12.73
C CYS A 100 -0.32 -2.17 11.86
N ILE A 101 0.03 -1.48 10.76
CA ILE A 101 1.13 -1.87 9.87
C ILE A 101 2.43 -2.06 10.67
N ILE A 102 2.81 -1.06 11.47
CA ILE A 102 4.03 -1.11 12.29
C ILE A 102 4.02 -2.30 13.25
N ARG A 103 2.90 -2.52 13.95
CA ARG A 103 2.76 -3.61 14.91
C ARG A 103 2.83 -4.98 14.25
N GLU A 104 2.10 -5.18 13.15
CA GLU A 104 2.03 -6.47 12.47
C GLU A 104 3.37 -6.84 11.81
N VAL A 105 4.09 -5.87 11.24
CA VAL A 105 5.43 -6.10 10.71
C VAL A 105 6.41 -6.49 11.82
N ALA A 106 6.35 -5.81 12.98
CA ALA A 106 7.18 -6.20 14.13
C ALA A 106 6.89 -7.63 14.61
N HIS A 107 5.63 -8.05 14.61
CA HIS A 107 5.24 -9.43 14.93
C HIS A 107 5.78 -10.44 13.91
N ILE A 108 5.70 -10.11 12.61
CA ILE A 108 6.23 -10.96 11.53
C ILE A 108 7.74 -11.09 11.66
N ALA A 109 8.45 -9.98 11.86
CA ALA A 109 9.91 -9.93 12.06
C ALA A 109 10.34 -10.83 13.23
N ALA A 110 9.63 -10.77 14.36
CA ALA A 110 9.89 -11.62 15.52
C ALA A 110 9.66 -13.11 15.21
N ARG A 111 8.58 -13.45 14.50
CA ARG A 111 8.24 -14.83 14.15
C ARG A 111 9.27 -15.49 13.23
N ILE A 112 9.77 -14.74 12.24
CA ILE A 112 10.77 -15.23 11.28
C ILE A 112 12.21 -15.05 11.76
N LYS A 113 12.42 -14.42 12.93
CA LYS A 113 13.74 -14.11 13.50
C LYS A 113 14.66 -13.33 12.55
N LYS A 114 14.10 -12.43 11.73
CA LYS A 114 14.87 -11.51 10.87
C LYS A 114 14.62 -10.07 11.32
N LYS A 115 15.63 -9.22 11.18
CA LYS A 115 15.48 -7.77 11.42
C LYS A 115 14.78 -7.16 10.21
N VAL A 116 13.50 -6.88 10.36
CA VAL A 116 12.67 -6.19 9.37
C VAL A 116 12.00 -5.03 10.09
N ASP A 117 12.11 -3.84 9.51
CA ASP A 117 11.49 -2.62 10.02
C ASP A 117 10.84 -1.87 8.87
N VAL A 118 9.89 -0.99 9.18
CA VAL A 118 9.10 -0.27 8.17
C VAL A 118 9.01 1.21 8.49
N ARG A 119 8.97 2.00 7.43
CA ARG A 119 8.69 3.44 7.49
C ARG A 119 7.27 3.65 7.01
N VAL A 120 6.46 4.39 7.76
CA VAL A 120 5.09 4.72 7.37
C VAL A 120 4.91 6.23 7.38
N GLY A 121 4.50 6.78 6.25
CA GLY A 121 4.13 8.18 6.07
C GLY A 121 2.63 8.31 5.83
N VAL A 122 2.02 9.34 6.42
CA VAL A 122 0.60 9.67 6.22
C VAL A 122 0.49 11.13 5.81
N HIS A 123 -0.30 11.40 4.78
CA HIS A 123 -0.65 12.74 4.36
C HIS A 123 -2.16 12.84 4.13
N SER A 124 -2.77 13.96 4.51
CA SER A 124 -4.21 14.23 4.30
C SER A 124 -4.38 15.51 3.52
N GLY A 125 -5.20 15.48 2.48
CA GLY A 125 -5.39 16.62 1.58
C GLY A 125 -6.07 16.22 0.28
N SER A 126 -6.14 17.16 -0.64
CA SER A 126 -6.67 16.91 -1.99
C SER A 126 -5.61 16.24 -2.86
N VAL A 127 -6.06 15.30 -3.72
CA VAL A 127 -5.18 14.58 -4.65
C VAL A 127 -5.78 14.59 -6.05
N ARG A 128 -4.91 14.76 -7.05
CA ARG A 128 -5.27 14.53 -8.45
C ARG A 128 -4.88 13.11 -8.86
N ALA A 129 -5.84 12.31 -9.29
CA ALA A 129 -5.61 10.93 -9.69
C ALA A 129 -6.47 10.52 -10.89
N SER A 130 -5.96 9.61 -11.71
CA SER A 130 -6.73 8.95 -12.78
C SER A 130 -7.06 7.52 -12.37
N VAL A 131 -8.31 7.11 -12.55
CA VAL A 131 -8.72 5.71 -12.38
C VAL A 131 -8.39 4.95 -13.66
N LEU A 132 -7.44 4.03 -13.56
CA LEU A 132 -7.11 3.07 -14.62
C LEU A 132 -8.01 1.84 -14.46
N GLY A 133 -8.71 1.44 -15.53
CA GLY A 133 -9.63 0.30 -15.56
C GLY A 133 -9.08 -0.85 -16.38
#